data_AF-A0AAV0GLK2-F1
#
_entry.id   AF-A0AAV0GLK2-F1
#
_cell.length_a   1.000
_cell.length_b   1.000
_cell.length_c   1.000
_cell.angle_alpha   90.00
_cell.angle_beta   90.00
_cell.angle_gamma   90.00
#
_symmetry.space_group_name_H-M   'P 1'
#
loop_
_entity.id
_entity.type
_entity.pdbx_description
1 polymer ?
#
loop_
_entity_poly.entity_id
_entity_poly.type
_entity_poly.pdbx_seq_one_letter_code
_entity_poly.pdbx_strand_id
1 'polypeptide(L)'
;MLYQDVHETAAGALWNLAFNSGNALRIVEEGGVPTLVHLCSTSVSKMARFMASLALAYLFDGRMDEVALIGSCSSENNSKSVNLHGAKRMALKHIESFVLAFSDPQSFSAAAASSSPTALSQVTETVRIHEAGHLRCSGAEIGRFVKMLQNPSSILKACAAFALLQFTVPSGRHAMHHVSLLQSPGASRILRAAAASASAPLEAKIFARIVLRNLEHHQTDSSLK
;
A
#
# COMPACT_ATOMS: atom_id res chain seq x y z
N MET A 1 16.81 13.85 15.69
CA MET A 1 15.36 13.61 15.68
C MET A 1 14.62 14.43 14.62
N LEU A 2 14.88 15.73 14.45
CA LEU A 2 14.13 16.60 13.51
C LEU A 2 14.01 16.12 12.04
N TYR A 3 15.00 15.41 11.47
CA TYR A 3 14.96 15.01 10.06
C TYR A 3 13.99 13.84 9.76
N GLN A 4 13.71 12.97 10.73
CA GLN A 4 12.78 11.84 10.53
C GLN A 4 11.35 12.34 10.36
N ASP A 5 10.94 13.28 11.21
CA ASP A 5 9.59 13.85 11.19
C ASP A 5 9.32 14.65 9.91
N VAL A 6 10.34 15.34 9.38
CA VAL A 6 10.22 16.11 8.12
C VAL A 6 10.01 15.17 6.93
N HIS A 7 10.76 14.07 6.88
CA HIS A 7 10.61 13.05 5.84
C HIS A 7 9.22 12.41 5.86
N GLU A 8 8.72 12.07 7.04
CA GLU A 8 7.36 11.52 7.22
C GLU A 8 6.31 12.53 6.81
N THR A 9 6.42 13.77 7.27
CA THR A 9 5.45 14.83 6.94
C THR A 9 5.42 15.11 5.44
N ALA A 10 6.58 15.22 4.79
CA ALA A 10 6.68 15.46 3.36
C ALA A 10 6.12 14.29 2.53
N ALA A 11 6.47 13.05 2.89
CA ALA A 11 5.95 11.86 2.22
C ALA A 11 4.43 11.74 2.40
N GLY A 12 3.92 12.00 3.61
CA GLY A 12 2.49 11.98 3.92
C GLY A 12 1.72 13.05 3.14
N ALA A 13 2.26 14.27 3.02
CA ALA A 13 1.67 15.32 2.21
C ALA A 13 1.59 14.91 0.72
N LEU A 14 2.67 14.37 0.16
CA LEU A 14 2.70 13.89 -1.22
C LEU A 14 1.75 12.71 -1.45
N TRP A 15 1.65 11.78 -0.50
CA TRP A 15 0.70 10.67 -0.56
C TRP A 15 -0.75 11.18 -0.60
N ASN A 16 -1.10 12.13 0.26
CA ASN A 16 -2.42 12.75 0.29
C ASN A 16 -2.73 13.51 -1.00
N LEU A 17 -1.77 14.28 -1.53
CA LEU A 17 -1.94 15.01 -2.79
C LEU A 17 -2.13 14.05 -3.96
N ALA A 18 -1.36 12.96 -4.03
CA ALA A 18 -1.47 11.92 -5.04
C ALA A 18 -2.80 11.16 -5.00
N PHE A 19 -3.65 11.38 -3.98
CA PHE A 19 -5.00 10.83 -3.97
C PHE A 19 -5.82 11.32 -5.18
N ASN A 20 -5.63 12.58 -5.59
CA ASN A 20 -6.25 13.14 -6.79
C ASN A 20 -5.39 12.85 -8.04
N SER A 21 -6.01 12.34 -9.12
CA SER A 21 -5.28 11.95 -10.33
C SER A 21 -4.64 13.13 -11.08
N GLY A 22 -5.24 14.32 -11.04
CA GLY A 22 -4.65 15.54 -11.59
C GLY A 22 -3.40 15.97 -10.81
N ASN A 23 -3.47 15.96 -9.47
CA ASN A 23 -2.31 16.22 -8.63
C ASN A 23 -1.22 15.16 -8.82
N ALA A 24 -1.59 13.89 -8.95
CA ALA A 24 -0.64 12.81 -9.24
C ALA A 24 0.13 13.07 -10.53
N LEU A 25 -0.54 13.50 -11.61
CA LEU A 25 0.12 13.88 -12.86
C LEU A 25 1.10 15.04 -12.65
N ARG A 26 0.68 16.09 -11.95
CA ARG A 26 1.54 17.24 -11.64
C ARG A 26 2.77 16.85 -10.83
N ILE A 27 2.62 15.98 -9.82
CA ILE A 27 3.74 15.45 -9.03
C ILE A 27 4.75 14.72 -9.92
N VAL A 28 4.28 13.95 -10.91
CA VAL A 28 5.18 13.25 -11.85
C VAL A 28 5.88 14.25 -12.78
N GLU A 29 5.14 15.20 -13.35
CA GLU A 29 5.66 16.23 -14.26
C GLU A 29 6.72 17.12 -13.61
N GLU A 30 6.55 17.44 -12.32
CA GLU A 30 7.47 18.26 -11.54
C GLU A 30 8.66 17.47 -10.97
N GLY A 31 8.84 16.21 -11.38
CA GLY A 31 10.00 15.40 -10.99
C GLY A 31 9.90 14.80 -9.59
N GLY A 32 8.69 14.62 -9.05
CA GLY A 32 8.48 14.04 -7.72
C GLY A 32 8.87 12.57 -7.60
N VAL A 33 8.89 11.81 -8.71
CA VAL A 33 9.17 10.36 -8.69
C VAL A 33 10.60 10.04 -8.22
N PRO A 34 11.67 10.63 -8.79
CA PRO A 34 13.03 10.46 -8.26
C PRO A 34 13.16 10.76 -6.76
N THR A 35 12.52 11.83 -6.29
CA THR A 35 12.56 12.25 -4.88
C THR A 35 11.87 11.24 -3.97
N LEU A 36 10.68 10.79 -4.33
CA LEU A 36 9.94 9.75 -3.60
C LEU A 36 10.68 8.41 -3.60
N VAL A 37 11.31 8.05 -4.73
CA VAL A 37 12.16 6.86 -4.87
C VAL A 37 13.36 6.94 -3.93
N HIS A 38 14.05 8.08 -3.90
CA HIS A 38 15.16 8.30 -2.98
C HIS A 38 14.69 8.12 -1.54
N LEU A 39 13.60 8.79 -1.15
CA LEU A 39 13.07 8.72 0.20
C LEU A 39 12.65 7.29 0.60
N CYS A 40 12.01 6.55 -0.32
CA CYS A 40 11.60 5.16 -0.13
C CYS A 40 12.78 4.20 0.13
N SER A 41 13.96 4.53 -0.38
CA SER A 41 15.16 3.69 -0.28
C SER A 41 16.13 4.12 0.81
N THR A 42 16.31 5.41 1.04
CA THR A 42 17.41 5.92 1.87
C THR A 42 16.97 6.45 3.23
N SER A 43 15.67 6.73 3.42
CA SER A 43 15.20 7.27 4.70
C SER A 43 15.40 6.26 5.83
N VAL A 44 15.91 6.73 6.95
CA VAL A 44 16.04 5.93 8.18
C VAL A 44 14.69 5.63 8.83
N SER A 45 13.65 6.42 8.54
CA SER A 45 12.29 6.19 9.04
C SER A 45 11.55 5.17 8.18
N LYS A 46 11.15 4.04 8.79
CA LYS A 46 10.27 3.04 8.15
C LYS A 46 8.96 3.67 7.71
N MET A 47 8.44 4.62 8.50
CA MET A 47 7.19 5.30 8.23
C MET A 47 7.30 6.22 7.00
N ALA A 48 8.39 6.99 6.88
CA ALA A 48 8.64 7.80 5.70
C ALA A 48 8.77 6.94 4.44
N ARG A 49 9.46 5.80 4.53
CA ARG A 49 9.58 4.84 3.42
C ARG A 49 8.23 4.25 3.03
N PHE A 50 7.40 3.93 4.02
CA PHE A 50 6.04 3.44 3.81
C PHE A 50 5.18 4.48 3.10
N MET A 51 5.10 5.72 3.61
CA MET A 51 4.33 6.79 2.98
C MET A 51 4.82 7.12 1.56
N ALA A 52 6.14 7.11 1.33
CA ALA A 52 6.71 7.31 0.00
C ALA A 52 6.29 6.19 -0.97
N SER A 53 6.30 4.94 -0.51
CA SER A 53 5.81 3.78 -1.27
C SER A 53 4.32 3.91 -1.62
N LEU A 54 3.48 4.37 -0.67
CA LEU A 54 2.05 4.61 -0.92
C LEU A 54 1.82 5.76 -1.91
N ALA A 55 2.59 6.85 -1.81
CA ALA A 55 2.56 7.94 -2.77
C ALA A 55 2.89 7.43 -4.18
N LEU A 56 4.01 6.72 -4.35
CA LEU A 56 4.40 6.11 -5.62
C LEU A 56 3.33 5.15 -6.17
N ALA A 57 2.70 4.35 -5.30
CA ALA A 57 1.61 3.47 -5.70
C ALA A 57 0.41 4.28 -6.23
N TYR A 58 0.06 5.39 -5.58
CA TYR A 58 -1.03 6.27 -6.02
C TYR A 58 -0.74 6.97 -7.35
N LEU A 59 0.53 7.31 -7.62
CA LEU A 59 0.92 7.89 -8.92
C LEU A 59 0.70 6.90 -10.07
N PHE A 60 0.84 5.60 -9.83
CA PHE A 60 0.91 4.58 -10.89
C PHE A 60 -0.14 3.47 -10.80
N ASP A 61 -1.21 3.65 -10.01
CA ASP A 61 -2.30 2.67 -9.89
C ASP A 61 -3.30 2.65 -11.07
N GLY A 62 -3.02 3.42 -12.12
CA GLY A 62 -3.78 3.48 -13.37
C GLY A 62 -4.82 4.59 -13.44
N ARG A 63 -5.09 5.31 -12.35
CA ARG A 63 -6.07 6.43 -12.36
C ARG A 63 -5.61 7.68 -13.09
N MET A 64 -4.30 7.85 -13.24
CA MET A 64 -3.73 8.97 -13.98
C MET A 64 -3.86 8.80 -15.51
N ASP A 65 -3.93 7.54 -15.98
CA ASP A 65 -3.99 7.22 -17.40
C ASP A 65 -5.26 7.80 -18.06
N GLU A 66 -6.35 7.92 -17.30
CA GLU A 66 -7.62 8.55 -17.73
C GLU A 66 -7.48 10.08 -17.93
N VAL A 67 -6.68 10.76 -17.09
CA VAL A 67 -6.48 12.22 -17.15
C VAL A 67 -5.51 12.59 -18.27
N ALA A 68 -4.45 11.80 -18.46
CA ALA A 68 -3.49 11.99 -19.56
C ALA A 68 -4.17 11.89 -20.94
N LEU A 69 -5.22 11.05 -21.05
CA LEU A 69 -6.00 10.90 -22.27
C LEU A 69 -6.83 12.15 -22.58
N ILE A 70 -7.42 12.79 -21.57
CA ILE A 70 -8.24 14.01 -21.71
C ILE A 70 -7.35 15.23 -22.06
N GLY A 71 -6.14 15.31 -21.51
CA GLY A 71 -5.17 16.37 -21.79
C GLY A 71 -4.48 16.29 -23.16
N SER A 72 -4.61 15.17 -23.88
CA SER A 72 -3.88 14.90 -25.13
C SER A 72 -4.48 15.56 -26.39
N CYS A 73 -5.40 16.52 -26.27
CA CYS A 73 -5.88 17.32 -27.42
C CYS A 73 -4.89 18.41 -27.87
N SER A 74 -3.72 18.55 -27.22
CA SER A 74 -2.63 19.42 -27.67
C SER A 74 -1.35 18.61 -27.93
N SER A 75 -0.97 18.57 -29.20
CA SER A 75 0.16 17.88 -29.82
C SER A 75 1.54 18.14 -29.16
N GLU A 76 2.07 17.22 -28.34
CA GLU A 76 3.52 17.07 -28.01
C GLU A 76 3.88 15.62 -27.52
N ASN A 77 3.39 14.57 -28.18
CA ASN A 77 3.11 13.28 -27.51
C ASN A 77 4.16 12.15 -27.48
N ASN A 78 5.44 12.36 -27.84
CA ASN A 78 6.42 11.25 -27.84
C ASN A 78 7.51 11.30 -26.77
N SER A 79 7.94 12.49 -26.32
CA SER A 79 8.99 12.62 -25.29
C SER A 79 8.46 12.47 -23.86
N LYS A 80 7.23 12.95 -23.59
CA LYS A 80 6.59 12.88 -22.27
C LYS A 80 6.12 11.46 -21.90
N SER A 81 5.65 10.69 -22.89
CA SER A 81 5.17 9.31 -22.69
C SER A 81 6.31 8.33 -22.36
N VAL A 82 7.47 8.48 -23.01
CA VAL A 82 8.68 7.68 -22.74
C VAL A 82 9.21 7.94 -21.33
N ASN A 83 9.16 9.19 -20.85
CA ASN A 83 9.55 9.55 -19.48
C ASN A 83 8.60 8.91 -18.45
N LEU A 84 7.29 8.95 -18.69
CA LEU A 84 6.28 8.38 -17.79
C LEU A 84 6.46 6.87 -17.60
N HIS A 85 6.71 6.12 -18.67
CA HIS A 85 6.97 4.68 -18.59
C HIS A 85 8.25 4.39 -17.78
N GLY A 86 9.32 5.17 -17.99
CA GLY A 86 10.56 5.08 -17.21
C GLY A 86 10.32 5.34 -15.72
N ALA A 87 9.58 6.40 -15.40
CA ALA A 87 9.20 6.76 -14.03
C ALA A 87 8.36 5.67 -13.37
N LYS A 88 7.35 5.12 -14.07
CA LYS A 88 6.52 4.01 -13.59
C LYS A 88 7.36 2.78 -13.25
N ARG A 89 8.26 2.38 -14.16
CA ARG A 89 9.17 1.24 -13.93
C ARG A 89 10.06 1.46 -12.71
N MET A 90 10.61 2.66 -12.56
CA MET A 90 11.44 3.02 -11.40
C MET A 90 10.62 2.96 -10.10
N ALA A 91 9.45 3.60 -10.07
CA ALA A 91 8.56 3.59 -8.92
C ALA A 91 8.21 2.16 -8.48
N LEU A 92 7.76 1.31 -9.41
CA LEU A 92 7.38 -0.07 -9.12
C LEU A 92 8.55 -0.89 -8.57
N LYS A 93 9.75 -0.76 -9.14
CA LYS A 93 10.96 -1.45 -8.63
C LYS A 93 11.25 -1.09 -7.16
N HIS A 94 11.09 0.18 -6.79
CA HIS A 94 11.38 0.63 -5.44
C HIS A 94 10.25 0.30 -4.44
N ILE A 95 8.98 0.29 -4.89
CA ILE A 95 7.87 -0.26 -4.10
C ILE A 95 8.11 -1.74 -3.79
N GLU A 96 8.49 -2.53 -4.80
CA GLU A 96 8.79 -3.95 -4.64
C GLU A 96 9.95 -4.16 -3.65
N SER A 97 11.05 -3.44 -3.83
CA SER A 97 12.20 -3.49 -2.92
C SER A 97 11.82 -3.11 -1.49
N PHE A 98 10.92 -2.14 -1.31
CA PHE A 98 10.41 -1.77 0.01
C PHE A 98 9.60 -2.90 0.63
N VAL A 99 8.64 -3.50 -0.09
CA VAL A 99 7.80 -4.58 0.45
C VAL A 99 8.64 -5.81 0.80
N LEU A 100 9.59 -6.17 -0.06
CA LEU A 100 10.50 -7.30 0.17
C LEU A 100 11.43 -7.07 1.38
N ALA A 101 11.74 -5.83 1.74
CA ALA A 101 12.52 -5.54 2.95
C ALA A 101 11.79 -5.90 4.26
N PHE A 102 10.49 -6.13 4.22
CA PHE A 102 9.69 -6.65 5.34
C PHE A 102 9.38 -8.15 5.20
N SER A 103 9.84 -8.79 4.13
CA SER A 103 9.47 -10.17 3.83
C SER A 103 10.61 -11.11 4.19
N ASP A 104 10.47 -11.84 5.30
CA ASP A 104 11.38 -12.92 5.65
C ASP A 104 10.94 -14.22 4.94
N PRO A 105 11.75 -14.80 4.03
CA PRO A 105 11.34 -15.97 3.25
C PRO A 105 10.93 -17.18 4.10
N GLN A 106 11.61 -17.40 5.24
CA GLN A 106 11.33 -18.55 6.10
C GLN A 106 9.98 -18.39 6.81
N SER A 107 9.74 -17.23 7.43
CA SER A 107 8.50 -16.91 8.13
C SER A 107 7.31 -16.89 7.17
N PHE A 108 7.48 -16.33 5.96
CA PHE A 108 6.41 -16.27 4.96
C PHE A 108 6.08 -17.66 4.39
N SER A 109 7.10 -18.50 4.15
CA SER A 109 6.88 -19.90 3.73
C SER A 109 6.15 -20.71 4.80
N ALA A 110 6.56 -20.58 6.06
CA ALA A 110 5.89 -21.24 7.19
C ALA A 110 4.44 -20.78 7.37
N ALA A 111 4.19 -19.47 7.23
CA ALA A 111 2.84 -18.89 7.25
C ALA A 111 2.00 -19.35 6.04
N ALA A 112 2.62 -19.54 4.87
CA ALA A 112 1.94 -20.02 3.67
C ALA A 112 1.47 -21.46 3.81
N ALA A 113 2.34 -22.32 4.34
CA ALA A 113 2.11 -23.75 4.51
C ALA A 113 1.11 -24.06 5.63
N SER A 114 1.29 -23.43 6.80
CA SER A 114 0.43 -23.73 7.96
C SER A 114 -0.88 -22.95 7.96
N SER A 115 -0.90 -21.73 7.41
CA SER A 115 -1.98 -20.75 7.57
C SER A 115 -2.46 -20.59 9.02
N SER A 116 -1.62 -20.94 10.00
CA SER A 116 -2.01 -20.97 11.40
C SER A 116 -2.09 -19.56 11.99
N PRO A 117 -3.01 -19.29 12.94
CA PRO A 117 -3.11 -18.00 13.59
C PRO A 117 -1.78 -17.54 14.22
N THR A 118 -1.00 -18.47 14.77
CA THR A 118 0.31 -18.21 15.38
C THR A 118 1.34 -17.74 14.37
N ALA A 119 1.48 -18.45 13.24
CA ALA A 119 2.43 -18.07 12.19
C ALA A 119 2.10 -16.70 11.59
N LEU A 120 0.81 -16.41 11.37
CA LEU A 120 0.37 -15.10 10.88
C LEU A 120 0.62 -13.98 11.90
N SER A 121 0.47 -14.25 13.20
CA SER A 121 0.78 -13.28 14.27
C SER A 121 2.28 -12.96 14.31
N GLN A 122 3.14 -13.98 14.21
CA GLN A 122 4.59 -13.80 14.16
C GLN A 122 5.01 -12.92 12.98
N VAL A 123 4.49 -13.20 11.78
CA VAL A 123 4.73 -12.35 10.60
C VAL A 123 4.25 -10.92 10.87
N THR A 124 3.05 -10.75 11.43
CA THR A 124 2.49 -9.42 11.75
C THR A 124 3.40 -8.62 12.67
N GLU A 125 3.99 -9.25 13.70
CA GLU A 125 4.91 -8.61 14.63
C GLU A 125 6.20 -8.15 13.94
N THR A 126 6.78 -8.98 13.08
CA THR A 126 8.02 -8.65 12.36
C THR A 126 7.83 -7.53 11.33
N VAL A 127 6.71 -7.55 10.60
CA VAL A 127 6.49 -6.62 9.48
C VAL A 127 5.91 -5.27 9.90
N ARG A 128 5.62 -5.09 11.19
CA ARG A 128 4.90 -3.94 11.70
C ARG A 128 5.68 -2.63 11.59
N ILE A 129 4.95 -1.58 11.23
CA ILE A 129 5.35 -0.18 11.38
C ILE A 129 4.48 0.42 12.49
N HIS A 130 5.07 0.70 13.65
CA HIS A 130 4.30 1.12 14.84
C HIS A 130 3.57 2.45 14.62
N GLU A 131 4.22 3.35 13.92
CA GLU A 131 3.74 4.69 13.58
C GLU A 131 2.50 4.62 12.69
N ALA A 132 2.37 3.58 11.84
CA ALA A 132 1.22 3.41 10.96
C ALA A 132 -0.10 3.23 11.71
N GLY A 133 -0.06 2.77 12.98
CA GLY A 133 -1.23 2.68 13.84
C GLY A 133 -1.87 4.04 14.16
N HIS A 134 -1.14 5.15 13.98
CA HIS A 134 -1.64 6.52 14.20
C HIS A 134 -2.29 7.12 12.95
N LEU A 135 -2.15 6.49 11.79
CA LEU A 135 -2.83 6.96 10.59
C LEU A 135 -4.31 6.66 10.68
N ARG A 136 -5.13 7.63 10.27
CA ARG A 136 -6.57 7.47 10.13
C ARG A 136 -6.95 7.70 8.68
N CYS A 137 -7.24 6.61 7.98
CA CYS A 137 -7.70 6.65 6.60
C CYS A 137 -9.22 6.87 6.52
N SER A 138 -9.65 7.61 5.51
CA SER A 138 -11.03 7.70 5.05
C SER A 138 -11.49 6.41 4.36
N GLY A 139 -12.81 6.25 4.21
CA GLY A 139 -13.38 5.15 3.43
C GLY A 139 -12.92 5.14 1.96
N ALA A 140 -12.64 6.31 1.38
CA ALA A 140 -12.17 6.43 0.01
C ALA A 140 -10.72 5.93 -0.16
N GLU A 141 -9.85 6.20 0.81
CA GLU A 141 -8.46 5.69 0.83
C GLU A 141 -8.45 4.17 1.03
N ILE A 142 -9.22 3.66 2.00
CA ILE A 142 -9.36 2.21 2.20
C ILE A 142 -9.93 1.54 0.94
N GLY A 143 -10.97 2.11 0.34
CA GLY A 143 -11.55 1.62 -0.91
C GLY A 143 -10.57 1.63 -2.08
N ARG A 144 -9.69 2.64 -2.15
CA ARG A 144 -8.61 2.73 -3.15
C ARG A 144 -7.62 1.57 -3.00
N PHE A 145 -7.19 1.23 -1.79
CA PHE A 145 -6.33 0.06 -1.55
C PHE A 145 -7.04 -1.26 -1.87
N VAL A 146 -8.31 -1.40 -1.48
CA VAL A 146 -9.11 -2.60 -1.82
C VAL A 146 -9.21 -2.78 -3.34
N LYS A 147 -9.49 -1.72 -4.11
CA LYS A 147 -9.50 -1.78 -5.58
C LYS A 147 -8.12 -2.14 -6.14
N MET A 148 -7.04 -1.65 -5.52
CA MET A 148 -5.66 -1.92 -5.93
C MET A 148 -5.28 -3.40 -5.77
N LEU A 149 -5.94 -4.18 -4.90
CA LEU A 149 -5.78 -5.65 -4.83
C LEU A 149 -6.19 -6.37 -6.13
N GLN A 150 -6.94 -5.71 -7.02
CA GLN A 150 -7.34 -6.23 -8.32
C GLN A 150 -6.46 -5.71 -9.47
N ASN A 151 -5.43 -4.90 -9.18
CA ASN A 151 -4.58 -4.30 -10.20
C ASN A 151 -3.77 -5.36 -10.98
N PRO A 152 -3.52 -5.20 -12.29
CA PRO A 152 -2.67 -6.14 -13.04
C PRO A 152 -1.24 -6.26 -12.48
N SER A 153 -0.70 -5.20 -11.87
CA SER A 153 0.62 -5.22 -11.23
C SER A 153 0.60 -6.00 -9.91
N SER A 154 1.40 -7.07 -9.84
CA SER A 154 1.66 -7.83 -8.61
C SER A 154 2.26 -6.97 -7.49
N ILE A 155 3.11 -6.02 -7.86
CA ILE A 155 3.78 -5.09 -6.94
C ILE A 155 2.76 -4.20 -6.23
N LEU A 156 1.82 -3.62 -6.98
CA LEU A 156 0.76 -2.78 -6.40
C LEU A 156 -0.20 -3.60 -5.54
N LYS A 157 -0.49 -4.85 -5.90
CA LYS A 157 -1.26 -5.77 -5.05
C LYS A 157 -0.57 -6.02 -3.72
N ALA A 158 0.73 -6.31 -3.73
CA ALA A 158 1.51 -6.55 -2.51
C ALA A 158 1.60 -5.29 -1.63
N CYS A 159 1.84 -4.13 -2.24
CA CYS A 159 1.84 -2.84 -1.55
C CYS A 159 0.49 -2.53 -0.89
N ALA A 160 -0.62 -2.72 -1.61
CA ALA A 160 -1.96 -2.52 -1.07
C ALA A 160 -2.29 -3.47 0.08
N ALA A 161 -1.96 -4.75 -0.07
CA ALA A 161 -2.16 -5.74 0.99
C ALA A 161 -1.32 -5.41 2.23
N PHE A 162 -0.07 -4.99 2.05
CA PHE A 162 0.80 -4.53 3.12
C PHE A 162 0.23 -3.30 3.84
N ALA A 163 -0.27 -2.31 3.09
CA ALA A 163 -0.88 -1.12 3.67
C ALA A 163 -2.10 -1.45 4.52
N LEU A 164 -3.02 -2.26 3.98
CA LEU A 164 -4.21 -2.73 4.71
C LEU A 164 -3.84 -3.54 5.95
N LEU A 165 -2.77 -4.34 5.89
CA LEU A 165 -2.24 -5.02 7.07
C LEU A 165 -1.84 -4.01 8.14
N GLN A 166 -1.01 -3.01 7.81
CA GLN A 166 -0.56 -2.00 8.78
C GLN A 166 -1.74 -1.25 9.43
N PHE A 167 -2.76 -0.94 8.65
CA PHE A 167 -3.95 -0.21 9.13
C PHE A 167 -4.88 -1.04 10.01
N THR A 168 -4.80 -2.37 9.92
CA THR A 168 -5.70 -3.30 10.63
C THR A 168 -5.03 -4.02 11.78
N VAL A 169 -3.74 -3.76 12.08
CA VAL A 169 -3.06 -4.39 13.22
C VAL A 169 -3.81 -4.05 14.53
N PRO A 170 -4.23 -5.02 15.36
CA PRO A 170 -5.16 -4.79 16.47
C PRO A 170 -4.71 -3.77 17.54
N SER A 171 -3.41 -3.54 17.69
CA SER A 171 -2.86 -2.55 18.63
C SER A 171 -2.66 -1.16 17.99
N GLY A 172 -3.15 -0.93 16.77
CA GLY A 172 -3.21 0.39 16.15
C GLY A 172 -4.35 1.24 16.72
N ARG A 173 -4.10 2.53 16.94
CA ARG A 173 -5.08 3.49 17.49
C ARG A 173 -6.38 3.52 16.69
N HIS A 174 -6.28 3.41 15.36
CA HIS A 174 -7.42 3.49 14.44
C HIS A 174 -7.83 2.14 13.81
N ALA A 175 -7.31 1.02 14.33
CA ALA A 175 -7.55 -0.30 13.74
C ALA A 175 -9.04 -0.64 13.63
N MET A 176 -9.82 -0.43 14.70
CA MET A 176 -11.28 -0.66 14.70
C MET A 176 -12.02 0.16 13.64
N HIS A 177 -11.59 1.40 13.39
CA HIS A 177 -12.17 2.26 12.36
C HIS A 177 -11.87 1.72 10.96
N HIS A 178 -10.65 1.25 10.69
CA HIS A 178 -10.32 0.65 9.39
C HIS A 178 -11.01 -0.71 9.18
N VAL A 179 -11.14 -1.50 10.24
CA VAL A 179 -11.86 -2.77 10.23
C VAL A 179 -13.33 -2.54 9.83
N SER A 180 -14.01 -1.55 10.43
CA SER A 180 -15.41 -1.26 10.08
C SER A 180 -15.58 -0.83 8.62
N LEU A 181 -14.61 -0.10 8.05
CA LEU A 181 -14.60 0.26 6.62
C LEU A 181 -14.40 -0.96 5.70
N LEU A 182 -13.71 -2.01 6.17
CA LEU A 182 -13.42 -3.23 5.41
C LEU A 182 -14.50 -4.32 5.56
N GLN A 183 -15.47 -4.14 6.47
CA GLN A 183 -16.56 -5.08 6.68
C GLN A 183 -17.60 -5.11 5.55
N SER A 184 -17.50 -4.23 4.55
CA SER A 184 -18.37 -4.31 3.38
C SER A 184 -18.22 -5.67 2.66
N PRO A 185 -19.31 -6.30 2.20
CA PRO A 185 -19.24 -7.61 1.54
C PRO A 185 -18.32 -7.62 0.31
N GLY A 186 -18.27 -6.49 -0.41
CA GLY A 186 -17.38 -6.29 -1.56
C GLY A 186 -15.90 -6.34 -1.19
N ALA A 187 -15.49 -5.60 -0.15
CA ALA A 187 -14.09 -5.58 0.30
C ALA A 187 -13.65 -6.95 0.84
N SER A 188 -14.49 -7.59 1.65
CA SER A 188 -14.22 -8.93 2.17
C SER A 188 -14.05 -9.97 1.06
N ARG A 189 -14.88 -9.91 -0.01
CA ARG A 189 -14.74 -10.82 -1.16
C ARG A 189 -13.41 -10.60 -1.90
N ILE A 190 -13.01 -9.35 -2.11
CA ILE A 190 -11.75 -9.02 -2.79
C ILE A 190 -10.55 -9.48 -1.96
N LEU A 191 -10.57 -9.27 -0.64
CA LEU A 191 -9.52 -9.73 0.27
C LEU A 191 -9.38 -11.26 0.27
N ARG A 192 -10.49 -12.00 0.32
CA ARG A 192 -10.47 -13.47 0.21
C ARG A 192 -9.91 -13.93 -1.12
N ALA A 193 -10.29 -13.28 -2.23
CA ALA A 193 -9.73 -13.59 -3.55
C ALA A 193 -8.22 -13.32 -3.61
N ALA A 194 -7.74 -12.21 -3.02
CA ALA A 194 -6.33 -11.89 -2.94
C ALA A 194 -5.54 -12.92 -2.10
N ALA A 195 -6.10 -13.34 -0.95
CA ALA A 195 -5.51 -14.35 -0.06
C ALA A 195 -5.42 -15.76 -0.68
N ALA A 196 -6.37 -16.10 -1.56
CA ALA A 196 -6.48 -17.41 -2.22
C ALA A 196 -5.85 -17.46 -3.62
N SER A 197 -5.41 -16.33 -4.17
CA SER A 197 -4.89 -16.26 -5.54
C SER A 197 -3.67 -17.16 -5.74
N ALA A 198 -3.72 -18.03 -6.75
CA ALA A 198 -2.60 -18.88 -7.13
C ALA A 198 -1.50 -18.12 -7.87
N SER A 199 -1.85 -17.04 -8.58
CA SER A 199 -0.94 -16.23 -9.39
C SER A 199 -0.43 -14.95 -8.70
N ALA A 200 -0.93 -14.65 -7.50
CA ALA A 200 -0.45 -13.50 -6.73
C ALA A 200 0.90 -13.80 -6.06
N PRO A 201 1.76 -12.79 -5.86
CA PRO A 201 2.99 -12.94 -5.10
C PRO A 201 2.70 -13.40 -3.68
N LEU A 202 3.65 -14.14 -3.09
CA LEU A 202 3.49 -14.75 -1.77
C LEU A 202 3.16 -13.70 -0.71
N GLU A 203 3.82 -12.56 -0.77
CA GLU A 203 3.68 -11.43 0.14
C GLU A 203 2.23 -10.90 0.15
N ALA A 204 1.67 -10.66 -1.04
CA ALA A 204 0.29 -10.18 -1.16
C ALA A 204 -0.71 -11.17 -0.54
N LYS A 205 -0.48 -12.48 -0.71
CA LYS A 205 -1.35 -13.53 -0.16
C LYS A 205 -1.26 -13.56 1.36
N ILE A 206 -0.05 -13.56 1.92
CA ILE A 206 0.16 -13.59 3.38
C ILE A 206 -0.40 -12.33 4.02
N PHE A 207 -0.13 -11.15 3.47
CA PHE A 207 -0.68 -9.91 3.99
C PHE A 207 -2.20 -9.87 3.94
N ALA A 208 -2.83 -10.33 2.85
CA ALA A 208 -4.28 -10.42 2.76
C ALA A 208 -4.88 -11.41 3.78
N ARG A 209 -4.21 -12.54 4.07
CA ARG A 209 -4.61 -13.48 5.12
C ARG A 209 -4.55 -12.85 6.51
N ILE A 210 -3.50 -12.08 6.79
CA ILE A 210 -3.36 -11.33 8.05
C ILE A 210 -4.47 -10.30 8.19
N VAL A 211 -4.80 -9.55 7.13
CA VAL A 211 -5.91 -8.59 7.14
C VAL A 211 -7.21 -9.30 7.50
N LEU A 212 -7.54 -10.43 6.84
CA LEU A 212 -8.75 -11.20 7.13
C LEU A 212 -8.80 -11.67 8.60
N ARG A 213 -7.69 -12.18 9.13
CA ARG A 213 -7.58 -12.55 10.56
C ARG A 213 -7.84 -11.35 11.47
N ASN A 214 -7.28 -10.19 11.15
CA ASN A 214 -7.49 -8.98 11.95
C ASN A 214 -8.97 -8.56 11.94
N LEU A 215 -9.67 -8.70 10.80
CA LEU A 215 -11.11 -8.44 10.72
C LEU A 215 -11.92 -9.40 11.61
N GLU A 216 -11.57 -10.68 11.64
CA GLU A 216 -12.21 -11.71 12.47
C GLU A 216 -11.98 -11.47 13.97
N HIS A 217 -10.75 -11.16 14.37
CA HIS A 217 -10.40 -10.88 15.77
C HIS A 217 -11.21 -9.72 16.37
N HIS A 218 -11.44 -8.67 15.58
CA HIS A 218 -12.23 -7.53 16.04
C HIS A 218 -13.75 -7.79 16.04
N GLN A 219 -14.24 -8.77 15.26
CA GLN A 219 -15.63 -9.21 15.34
C GLN A 219 -15.90 -9.93 16.67
N THR A 220 -14.98 -10.81 17.11
CA THR A 220 -15.10 -11.51 18.39
C THR A 220 -15.07 -10.53 19.56
N ASP A 221 -14.20 -9.52 19.53
CA ASP A 221 -14.13 -8.49 20.59
C ASP A 221 -15.36 -7.58 20.64
N SER A 222 -15.99 -7.31 19.48
CA SER A 222 -17.22 -6.51 19.41
C SER A 222 -18.47 -7.27 19.86
N SER A 223 -18.46 -8.61 19.77
CA SER A 223 -19.60 -9.46 20.18
C SER A 223 -19.60 -9.79 21.67
N LEU A 224 -18.47 -9.52 22.36
CA LEU A 224 -18.27 -9.73 23.79
C LEU A 224 -18.56 -8.45 24.63
N LYS A 225 -19.01 -7.37 23.99
CA LYS A 225 -19.43 -6.12 24.61
C LYS A 225 -20.93 -5.89 24.40
#